data_AF-A0A090TBQ2-F1
#
_entry.id   AF-A0A090TBQ2-F1
#
_cell.length_a   1.000
_cell.length_b   1.000
_cell.length_c   1.000
_cell.angle_alpha   90.00
_cell.angle_beta   90.00
_cell.angle_gamma   90.00
#
_symmetry.space_group_name_H-M   'P 1'
#
loop_
_entity.id
_entity.type
_entity.pdbx_description
1 polymer ?
#
loop_
_entity_poly.entity_id
_entity_poly.type
_entity_poly.pdbx_seq_one_letter_code
_entity_poly.pdbx_strand_id
1 'polypeptide(L)'
;MITSCGDELRLVLSLGLRNKATVDVDEVAIVNTFYELISVAICKHFQVGNPEQRTIGHQLNDIFSNFGKDFLSERECQVTQLVLQGYSTKAIAPLLDVSTETVKVYRKRIHNKLKISSQSELFSLFLEAASTVPADSNIDPLTLYFGGKSVH
;
A
#
# COMPACT_ATOMS: atom_id res chain seq x y z
N MET A 1 8.37 17.59 -23.33
CA MET A 1 7.67 18.55 -22.43
C MET A 1 8.34 18.50 -21.07
N ILE A 2 8.62 19.66 -20.48
CA ILE A 2 9.25 19.76 -19.15
C ILE A 2 8.28 20.52 -18.26
N THR A 3 7.83 19.89 -17.19
CA THR A 3 6.88 20.49 -16.23
C THR A 3 7.50 20.47 -14.84
N SER A 4 7.47 21.61 -14.15
CA SER A 4 7.85 21.71 -12.74
C SER A 4 6.67 21.36 -11.83
N CYS A 5 6.86 20.41 -10.92
CA CYS A 5 5.91 20.04 -9.90
C CYS A 5 6.46 20.44 -8.52
N GLY A 6 6.20 21.69 -8.10
CA GLY A 6 6.77 22.25 -6.87
C GLY A 6 8.21 22.74 -7.04
N ASP A 7 8.89 22.99 -5.90
CA ASP A 7 10.18 23.70 -5.88
C ASP A 7 11.39 22.83 -6.25
N GLU A 8 11.31 21.50 -6.06
CA GLU A 8 12.46 20.60 -6.29
C GLU A 8 12.26 19.55 -7.40
N LEU A 9 11.01 19.29 -7.82
CA LEU A 9 10.74 18.19 -8.74
C LEU A 9 10.45 18.69 -10.17
N ARG A 10 11.31 18.31 -11.11
CA ARG A 10 11.11 18.55 -12.55
C ARG A 10 10.79 17.24 -13.25
N LEU A 11 9.64 17.20 -13.94
CA LEU A 11 9.21 16.07 -14.73
C LEU A 11 9.49 16.32 -16.21
N VAL A 12 10.17 15.36 -16.84
CA VAL A 12 10.47 15.40 -18.27
C VAL A 12 9.68 14.29 -18.95
N LEU A 13 8.73 14.69 -19.79
CA LEU A 13 7.97 13.77 -20.63
C LEU A 13 8.51 13.83 -22.06
N SER A 14 9.09 12.72 -22.51
CA SER A 14 9.53 12.51 -23.89
C SER A 14 8.46 11.72 -24.66
N LEU A 15 8.10 12.22 -25.83
CA LEU A 15 7.13 11.60 -26.73
C LEU A 15 7.87 11.25 -28.03
N GLY A 16 7.67 10.03 -28.51
CA GLY A 16 8.28 9.52 -29.74
C GLY A 16 7.24 9.13 -30.78
N LEU A 17 7.58 9.30 -32.05
CA LEU A 17 6.77 8.82 -33.17
C LEU A 17 7.05 7.34 -33.38
N ARG A 18 5.99 6.53 -33.57
CA ARG A 18 6.14 5.08 -33.74
C ARG A 18 6.28 4.63 -35.19
N ASN A 19 5.66 5.35 -36.14
CA ASN A 19 5.60 4.99 -37.56
C ASN A 19 5.93 6.17 -38.51
N LYS A 20 6.66 7.18 -38.02
CA LYS A 20 6.94 8.40 -38.79
C LYS A 20 8.32 8.95 -38.41
N ALA A 21 9.07 9.42 -39.41
CA ALA A 21 10.44 9.91 -39.22
C ALA A 21 10.52 11.38 -38.79
N THR A 22 9.47 12.16 -39.04
CA THR A 22 9.42 13.61 -38.75
C THR A 22 8.07 14.00 -38.14
N VAL A 23 8.11 14.98 -37.25
CA VAL A 23 6.93 15.56 -36.58
C VAL A 23 6.40 16.71 -37.45
N ASP A 24 5.09 16.75 -37.67
CA ASP A 24 4.43 17.87 -38.35
C ASP A 24 4.10 19.02 -37.39
N VAL A 25 4.01 20.24 -37.90
CA VAL A 25 3.65 21.45 -37.13
C VAL A 25 2.28 21.28 -36.46
N ASP A 26 1.32 20.64 -37.14
CA ASP A 26 -0.01 20.36 -36.61
C ASP A 26 0.02 19.34 -35.46
N GLU A 27 0.89 18.34 -35.53
CA GLU A 27 1.09 17.35 -34.46
C GLU A 27 1.67 18.01 -33.20
N VAL A 28 2.61 18.96 -33.37
CA VAL A 28 3.13 19.77 -32.27
C VAL A 28 2.04 20.66 -31.66
N ALA A 29 1.19 21.28 -32.49
CA ALA A 29 0.11 22.14 -32.03
C ALA A 29 -0.92 21.38 -31.19
N ILE A 30 -1.28 20.15 -31.58
CA ILE A 30 -2.19 19.28 -30.82
C ILE A 30 -1.59 18.94 -29.46
N VAL A 31 -0.32 18.53 -29.41
CA VAL A 31 0.35 18.21 -28.14
C VAL A 31 0.42 19.43 -27.22
N ASN A 32 0.72 20.61 -27.77
CA ASN A 32 0.73 21.86 -27.00
C ASN A 32 -0.65 22.26 -26.50
N THR A 33 -1.72 21.90 -27.21
CA THR A 33 -3.11 22.19 -26.78
C THR A 33 -3.45 21.46 -25.47
N PHE A 34 -2.97 20.23 -25.32
CA PHE A 34 -3.20 19.43 -24.11
C PHE A 34 -2.11 19.61 -23.05
N TYR A 35 -1.09 20.42 -23.31
CA TYR A 35 0.07 20.56 -22.43
C TYR A 35 -0.33 20.97 -21.01
N GLU A 36 -1.18 21.98 -20.86
CA GLU A 36 -1.65 22.46 -19.55
C GLU A 36 -2.48 21.39 -18.79
N LEU A 37 -3.27 20.60 -19.51
CA LEU A 37 -4.04 19.52 -18.88
C LEU A 37 -3.10 18.41 -18.42
N ILE A 38 -2.14 18.02 -19.25
CA ILE A 38 -1.15 16.97 -18.96
C ILE A 38 -0.24 17.40 -17.82
N SER A 39 0.25 18.65 -17.83
CA SER A 39 1.11 19.22 -16.79
C SER A 39 0.40 19.18 -15.44
N VAL A 40 -0.84 19.66 -15.35
CA VAL A 40 -1.64 19.66 -14.13
C VAL A 40 -1.99 18.25 -13.68
N ALA A 41 -2.36 17.34 -14.58
CA ALA A 41 -2.68 15.96 -14.23
C ALA A 41 -1.46 15.22 -13.66
N ILE A 42 -0.29 15.40 -14.28
CA ILE A 42 0.98 14.85 -13.80
C ILE A 42 1.32 15.47 -12.44
N CYS A 43 1.31 16.80 -12.30
CA CYS A 43 1.59 17.46 -11.04
C CYS A 43 0.66 16.97 -9.93
N LYS A 44 -0.64 16.83 -10.20
CA LYS A 44 -1.62 16.32 -9.25
C LYS A 44 -1.34 14.86 -8.87
N HIS A 45 -1.00 14.00 -9.83
CA HIS A 45 -0.63 12.61 -9.54
C HIS A 45 0.59 12.53 -8.61
N PHE A 46 1.61 13.35 -8.86
CA PHE A 46 2.81 13.39 -8.05
C PHE A 46 2.63 14.14 -6.72
N GLN A 47 1.69 15.07 -6.60
CA GLN A 47 1.26 15.65 -5.32
C GLN A 47 0.51 14.62 -4.47
N VAL A 48 -0.36 13.81 -5.07
CA VAL A 48 -1.00 12.66 -4.40
C VAL A 48 0.04 11.61 -3.98
N GLY A 49 1.15 11.52 -4.73
CA GLY A 49 2.30 10.69 -4.40
C GLY A 49 3.35 11.35 -3.49
N ASN A 50 3.19 12.62 -3.09
CA ASN A 50 4.24 13.38 -2.41
C ASN A 50 4.41 12.87 -0.97
N PRO A 51 5.55 12.25 -0.61
CA PRO A 51 5.76 11.66 0.71
C PRO A 51 5.67 12.70 1.84
N GLU A 52 6.00 13.98 1.55
CA GLU A 52 5.95 15.06 2.55
C GLU A 52 4.54 15.50 2.97
N GLN A 53 3.50 15.12 2.21
CA GLN A 53 2.10 15.43 2.53
C GLN A 53 1.29 14.19 2.94
N ARG A 54 1.92 13.01 3.01
CA ARG A 54 1.27 11.83 3.58
C ARG A 54 1.14 12.03 5.08
N THR A 55 -0.09 12.25 5.53
CA THR A 55 -0.38 12.22 6.96
C THR A 55 0.00 10.85 7.53
N ILE A 56 0.34 10.81 8.82
CA ILE A 56 0.57 9.57 9.57
C ILE A 56 -0.59 8.58 9.36
N GLY A 57 -1.82 9.07 9.18
CA GLY A 57 -2.98 8.25 8.88
C GLY A 57 -2.89 7.48 7.55
N HIS A 58 -2.39 8.10 6.47
CA HIS A 58 -2.22 7.42 5.19
C HIS A 58 -1.14 6.33 5.27
N GLN A 59 -0.01 6.65 5.91
CA GLN A 59 1.09 5.70 6.11
C GLN A 59 0.64 4.49 6.94
N LEU A 60 -0.08 4.73 8.04
CA LEU A 60 -0.64 3.66 8.87
C LEU A 60 -1.64 2.80 8.10
N ASN A 61 -2.47 3.40 7.23
CA ASN A 61 -3.43 2.65 6.43
C ASN A 61 -2.73 1.74 5.40
N ASP A 62 -1.66 2.22 4.78
CA ASP A 62 -0.87 1.43 3.84
C ASP A 62 -0.21 0.23 4.55
N ILE A 63 0.46 0.49 5.69
CA ILE A 63 1.04 -0.55 6.57
C ILE A 63 -0.03 -1.56 6.98
N PHE A 64 -1.20 -1.08 7.41
CA PHE A 64 -2.32 -1.92 7.85
C PHE A 64 -2.86 -2.79 6.72
N SER A 65 -2.99 -2.22 5.51
CA SER A 65 -3.48 -2.95 4.34
C SER A 65 -2.47 -4.01 3.86
N ASN A 66 -1.17 -3.77 4.04
CA ASN A 66 -0.09 -4.64 3.60
C ASN A 66 0.32 -5.70 4.63
N PHE A 67 -0.08 -5.54 5.90
CA PHE A 67 0.27 -6.45 6.98
C PHE A 67 -0.13 -7.90 6.71
N GLY A 68 0.87 -8.77 6.59
CA GLY A 68 0.70 -10.21 6.43
C GLY A 68 0.34 -10.70 5.03
N LYS A 69 0.36 -9.83 4.00
CA LYS A 69 0.10 -10.22 2.60
C LYS A 69 1.04 -11.30 2.08
N ASP A 70 2.29 -11.33 2.54
CA ASP A 70 3.29 -12.30 2.08
C ASP A 70 3.24 -13.63 2.86
N PHE A 71 2.59 -13.66 4.02
CA PHE A 71 2.60 -14.79 4.97
C PHE A 71 1.22 -15.45 5.15
N LEU A 72 0.15 -14.72 4.90
CA LEU A 72 -1.23 -15.15 5.11
C LEU A 72 -1.97 -15.26 3.78
N SER A 73 -2.98 -16.14 3.73
CA SER A 73 -3.93 -16.15 2.63
C SER A 73 -4.84 -14.92 2.69
N GLU A 74 -5.47 -14.56 1.59
CA GLU A 74 -6.39 -13.42 1.52
C GLU A 74 -7.47 -13.45 2.62
N ARG A 75 -8.09 -14.61 2.86
CA ARG A 75 -9.08 -14.77 3.94
C ARG A 75 -8.49 -14.61 5.33
N GLU A 76 -7.26 -15.06 5.55
CA GLU A 76 -6.56 -14.87 6.82
C GLU A 76 -6.17 -13.39 7.02
N CYS A 77 -5.76 -12.67 5.98
CA CYS A 77 -5.52 -11.23 6.02
C CYS A 77 -6.79 -10.46 6.43
N GLN A 78 -7.93 -10.77 5.82
CA GLN A 78 -9.21 -10.15 6.16
C GLN A 78 -9.57 -10.36 7.64
N VAL A 79 -9.42 -11.59 8.15
CA VAL A 79 -9.64 -11.89 9.58
C VAL A 79 -8.66 -11.11 10.45
N THR A 80 -7.37 -11.09 10.11
CA THR A 80 -6.33 -10.35 10.85
C THR A 80 -6.65 -8.85 10.93
N GLN A 81 -7.04 -8.23 9.83
CA GLN A 81 -7.43 -6.81 9.78
C GLN A 81 -8.62 -6.53 10.72
N LEU A 82 -9.67 -7.34 10.66
CA LEU A 82 -10.82 -7.16 11.54
C LEU A 82 -10.46 -7.38 13.02
N VAL A 83 -9.57 -8.33 13.32
CA VAL A 83 -9.07 -8.56 14.68
C VAL A 83 -8.27 -7.37 15.20
N LEU A 84 -7.42 -6.77 14.36
CA LEU A 84 -6.65 -5.57 14.72
C LEU A 84 -7.54 -4.32 14.88
N GLN A 85 -8.67 -4.25 14.17
CA GLN A 85 -9.71 -3.22 14.37
C GLN A 85 -10.54 -3.43 15.65
N GLY A 86 -10.33 -4.55 16.38
CA GLY A 86 -11.02 -4.83 17.64
C GLY A 86 -12.32 -5.62 17.49
N TYR A 87 -12.65 -6.15 16.30
CA TYR A 87 -13.84 -6.98 16.15
C TYR A 87 -13.70 -8.31 16.89
N SER A 88 -14.78 -8.70 17.57
CA SER A 88 -14.87 -10.03 18.18
C SER A 88 -15.08 -11.11 17.13
N THR A 89 -14.71 -12.37 17.43
CA THR A 89 -14.95 -13.53 16.54
C THR A 89 -16.43 -13.65 16.13
N LYS A 90 -17.36 -13.29 17.02
CA LYS A 90 -18.80 -13.29 16.72
C LYS A 90 -19.19 -12.21 15.72
N ALA A 91 -18.54 -11.05 15.77
CA ALA A 91 -18.80 -9.94 14.85
C ALA A 91 -18.12 -10.14 13.47
N ILE A 92 -16.98 -10.83 13.43
CA ILE A 92 -16.26 -11.11 12.16
C ILE A 92 -17.02 -12.09 11.27
N ALA A 93 -17.67 -13.09 11.86
CA ALA A 93 -18.40 -14.14 11.14
C ALA A 93 -19.40 -13.58 10.09
N PRO A 94 -20.36 -12.71 10.45
CA PRO A 94 -21.28 -12.13 9.46
C PRO A 94 -20.60 -11.17 8.48
N LEU A 95 -19.50 -10.51 8.85
CA LEU A 95 -18.78 -9.60 7.94
C LEU A 95 -18.09 -10.33 6.78
N LEU A 96 -17.72 -11.60 6.97
CA LEU A 96 -17.04 -12.42 5.97
C LEU A 96 -17.92 -13.51 5.36
N ASP A 97 -19.21 -13.54 5.72
CA ASP A 97 -20.20 -14.57 5.35
C ASP A 97 -19.73 -16.00 5.68
N VAL A 98 -19.27 -16.19 6.93
CA VAL A 98 -18.77 -17.47 7.44
C VAL A 98 -19.28 -17.75 8.85
N SER A 99 -19.15 -18.99 9.31
CA SER A 99 -19.52 -19.36 10.69
C SER A 99 -18.50 -18.83 11.72
N THR A 100 -18.94 -18.64 12.96
CA THR A 100 -18.03 -18.28 14.07
C THR A 100 -16.95 -19.33 14.30
N GLU A 101 -17.26 -20.61 14.07
CA GLU A 101 -16.29 -21.70 14.16
C GLU A 101 -15.23 -21.61 13.05
N THR A 102 -15.64 -21.24 11.84
CA THR A 102 -14.73 -20.96 10.72
C THR A 102 -13.76 -19.82 11.05
N VAL A 103 -14.23 -18.73 11.68
CA VAL A 103 -13.36 -17.64 12.14
C VAL A 103 -12.35 -18.13 13.18
N LYS A 104 -12.75 -18.99 14.14
CA LYS A 104 -11.80 -19.59 15.09
C LYS A 104 -10.71 -20.40 14.39
N VAL A 105 -11.07 -21.16 13.35
CA VAL A 105 -10.11 -21.91 12.54
C VAL A 105 -9.12 -20.96 11.86
N TYR A 106 -9.59 -19.87 11.23
CA TYR A 106 -8.69 -18.86 10.65
C TYR A 106 -7.76 -18.26 11.71
N ARG A 107 -8.28 -17.87 12.88
CA ARG A 107 -7.46 -17.32 13.98
C ARG A 107 -6.39 -18.30 14.44
N LYS A 108 -6.72 -19.59 14.57
CA LYS A 108 -5.74 -20.63 14.92
C LYS A 108 -4.64 -20.76 13.85
N ARG A 109 -5.01 -20.69 12.56
CA ARG A 109 -4.03 -20.73 11.46
C ARG A 109 -3.14 -19.50 11.44
N ILE A 110 -3.71 -18.30 11.64
CA ILE A 110 -2.96 -17.03 11.76
C ILE A 110 -1.95 -17.14 12.90
N HIS A 111 -2.38 -17.58 14.08
CA HIS A 111 -1.52 -17.77 15.24
C HIS A 111 -0.34 -18.71 14.93
N ASN A 112 -0.61 -19.84 14.28
CA ASN A 112 0.44 -20.78 13.89
C ASN A 112 1.40 -20.21 12.84
N LYS A 113 0.88 -19.52 11.82
CA LYS A 113 1.68 -18.95 10.72
C LYS A 113 2.57 -17.81 11.20
N LEU A 114 2.04 -16.95 12.07
CA LEU A 114 2.76 -15.80 12.61
C LEU A 114 3.57 -16.12 13.88
N LYS A 115 3.50 -17.37 14.36
CA LYS A 115 4.14 -17.84 15.60
C LYS A 115 3.76 -17.01 16.84
N ILE A 116 2.48 -16.70 16.96
CA ILE A 116 1.90 -15.96 18.09
C ILE A 116 0.85 -16.81 18.81
N SER A 117 0.60 -16.51 20.08
CA SER A 117 -0.30 -17.27 20.95
C SER A 117 -1.57 -16.50 21.33
N SER A 118 -1.60 -15.17 21.15
CA SER A 118 -2.72 -14.33 21.60
C SER A 118 -3.04 -13.17 20.66
N GLN A 119 -4.24 -12.60 20.81
CA GLN A 119 -4.64 -11.36 20.11
C GLN A 119 -3.78 -10.17 20.54
N SER A 120 -3.37 -10.12 21.81
CA SER A 120 -2.46 -9.10 22.31
C SER A 120 -1.09 -9.19 21.61
N GLU A 121 -0.58 -10.40 21.40
CA GLU A 121 0.65 -10.61 20.61
C GLU A 121 0.48 -10.22 19.15
N LEU A 122 -0.67 -10.50 18.53
CA LEU A 122 -0.95 -10.02 17.17
C LEU A 122 -0.88 -8.48 17.09
N PHE A 123 -1.43 -7.80 18.09
CA PHE A 123 -1.42 -6.34 18.16
C PHE A 123 0.00 -5.79 18.40
N SER A 124 0.75 -6.39 19.33
CA SER A 124 2.16 -6.02 19.56
C SER A 124 3.02 -6.26 18.32
N LEU A 125 2.83 -7.39 17.64
CA LEU A 125 3.53 -7.71 16.39
C LEU A 125 3.24 -6.67 15.31
N PHE A 126 1.98 -6.24 15.18
CA PHE A 126 1.61 -5.18 14.25
C PHE A 126 2.31 -3.86 14.56
N LEU A 127 2.31 -3.42 15.81
CA LEU A 127 2.95 -2.16 16.20
C LEU A 127 4.48 -2.20 16.01
N GLU A 128 5.12 -3.32 16.38
CA GLU A 128 6.56 -3.48 16.20
C GLU A 128 6.93 -3.48 14.71
N ALA A 129 6.20 -4.25 13.88
CA ALA A 129 6.39 -4.26 12.44
C ALA A 129 6.15 -2.87 11.81
N ALA A 130 5.06 -2.18 12.19
CA ALA A 130 4.75 -0.84 11.72
C ALA A 130 5.85 0.18 12.04
N SER A 131 6.52 0.05 13.20
CA SER A 131 7.63 0.93 13.58
C SER A 131 8.90 0.73 12.75
N THR A 132 9.03 -0.41 12.07
CA THR A 132 10.23 -0.75 11.27
C THR A 132 10.10 -0.42 9.77
N VAL A 133 8.88 -0.14 9.30
CA VAL A 133 8.61 0.08 7.88
C VAL A 133 8.89 1.55 7.51
N PRO A 134 9.73 1.82 6.49
CA PRO A 134 9.88 3.18 5.97
C PRO A 134 8.56 3.68 5.39
N ALA A 135 8.24 4.95 5.65
CA ALA A 135 6.98 5.65 5.31
C ALA A 135 6.47 5.52 3.86
N ASP A 136 7.31 5.07 2.93
CA ASP A 136 7.00 5.00 1.49
C ASP A 136 7.12 3.58 0.89
N SER A 137 7.13 2.56 1.74
CA SER A 137 7.33 1.18 1.29
C SER A 137 6.00 0.44 1.11
N ASN A 138 5.72 -0.04 -0.10
CA ASN A 138 4.62 -0.98 -0.37
C ASN A 138 4.98 -2.43 0.01
N ILE A 139 5.78 -2.59 1.06
CA ILE A 139 6.35 -3.87 1.51
C ILE A 139 5.47 -4.39 2.65
N ASP A 140 5.25 -5.70 2.73
CA ASP A 140 4.65 -6.32 3.91
C ASP A 140 5.52 -6.03 5.15
N PRO A 141 4.98 -5.35 6.19
CA PRO A 141 5.69 -5.08 7.42
C PRO A 141 6.34 -6.32 8.06
N LEU A 142 5.73 -7.50 7.91
CA LEU A 142 6.27 -8.73 8.49
C LEU A 142 7.55 -9.20 7.80
N THR A 143 7.77 -8.84 6.53
CA THR A 143 8.98 -9.19 5.78
C THR A 143 10.21 -8.54 6.39
N LEU A 144 10.11 -7.29 6.82
CA LEU A 144 11.18 -6.58 7.53
C LEU A 144 11.31 -7.09 8.97
N TYR A 145 10.19 -7.30 9.65
CA TYR A 145 10.18 -7.79 11.03
C TYR A 145 10.88 -9.16 11.18
N PHE A 146 10.53 -10.13 10.32
CA PHE A 146 11.16 -11.44 10.34
C PHE A 146 12.55 -11.45 9.68
N GLY A 147 12.82 -10.55 8.73
CA GLY A 147 14.13 -10.42 8.09
C GLY A 147 15.20 -9.76 8.99
N GLY A 148 14.80 -8.86 9.90
CA GLY A 148 15.69 -8.21 10.86
C GLY A 148 15.95 -9.01 12.14
N LYS A 149 15.05 -9.93 12.51
CA LYS A 149 15.25 -10.88 13.59
C LYS A 149 15.81 -12.19 13.04
N SER A 150 17.13 -12.27 12.86
CA SER A 150 17.82 -13.57 12.76
C SER A 150 17.47 -14.39 14.01
N VAL A 151 16.62 -15.39 13.81
CA VAL A 151 16.25 -16.38 14.81
C VAL A 151 17.49 -17.20 15.14
N HIS A 152 18.07 -16.94 16.32
CA HIS A 152 18.94 -17.87 17.03
C HIS A 152 18.20 -18.38 18.26
#